data_AF-A0A1L4FQR6-F1
#
_entry.id   AF-A0A1L4FQR6-F1
#
_cell.length_a   1.000
_cell.length_b   1.000
_cell.length_c   1.000
_cell.angle_alpha   90.00
_cell.angle_beta   90.00
_cell.angle_gamma   90.00
#
_symmetry.space_group_name_H-M   'P 1'
#
loop_
_entity.id
_entity.type
_entity.pdbx_description
1 polymer ?
#
loop_
_entity_poly.entity_id
_entity_poly.type
_entity_poly.pdbx_seq_one_letter_code
_entity_poly.pdbx_strand_id
1 'polypeptide(L)'
;MVNQLFDNFERSEFSDGIFGIFGRALTVATRFDASTKALARLPPFKLAIVSRSILNDDEYNRLIQNVTKKFSNLNRAIESLKLNGDIGCLLTCARESRNELIHETTLGSIEGFDKLNQQELYQLLEHVKGLVLKVIKGEVIISTIISIQNGEPISNHQFSHEYESQYVNWVMERYES
;
A
#
# COMPACT_ATOMS: atom_id res chain seq x y z
N MET A 1 -29.03 2.86 29.30
CA MET A 1 -29.35 3.09 27.88
C MET A 1 -28.04 2.88 27.13
N VAL A 2 -27.83 1.68 26.60
CA VAL A 2 -26.59 1.35 25.87
C VAL A 2 -26.77 1.93 24.48
N ASN A 3 -26.02 2.98 24.16
CA ASN A 3 -26.02 3.58 22.82
C ASN A 3 -25.64 2.51 21.80
N GLN A 4 -26.57 2.30 20.90
CA GLN A 4 -26.57 1.39 19.78
C GLN A 4 -25.54 1.85 18.73
N LEU A 5 -24.27 1.52 18.96
CA LEU A 5 -23.14 1.95 18.12
C LEU A 5 -23.14 1.25 16.74
N PHE A 6 -23.88 0.14 16.59
CA PHE A 6 -23.90 -0.69 15.38
C PHE A 6 -25.17 -0.60 14.54
N ASP A 7 -26.21 0.11 15.00
CA ASP A 7 -27.48 0.22 14.25
C ASP A 7 -27.36 1.09 12.98
N ASN A 8 -26.22 1.77 12.79
CA ASN A 8 -25.90 2.52 11.58
C ASN A 8 -25.10 1.71 10.53
N PHE A 9 -24.90 0.39 10.73
CA PHE A 9 -24.12 -0.47 9.84
C PHE A 9 -25.01 -1.49 9.11
N GLU A 10 -26.22 -1.10 8.72
CA GLU A 10 -27.04 -1.94 7.88
C GLU A 10 -26.35 -2.14 6.52
N ARG A 11 -26.19 -3.39 6.09
CA ARG A 11 -25.58 -3.68 4.79
C ARG A 11 -26.56 -3.36 3.68
N SER A 12 -26.18 -2.43 2.81
CA SER A 12 -26.89 -2.10 1.58
C SER A 12 -26.02 -2.46 0.38
N GLU A 13 -26.63 -2.66 -0.79
CA GLU A 13 -25.85 -2.83 -2.01
C GLU A 13 -24.94 -1.62 -2.24
N PHE A 14 -25.41 -0.41 -1.89
CA PHE A 14 -24.64 0.82 -1.98
C PHE A 14 -23.41 0.81 -1.07
N SER A 15 -23.57 0.57 0.23
CA SER A 15 -22.45 0.57 1.18
C SER A 15 -21.46 -0.57 0.90
N ASP A 16 -21.93 -1.75 0.49
CA ASP A 16 -21.07 -2.86 0.01
C ASP A 16 -20.21 -2.45 -1.20
N GLY A 17 -20.74 -1.60 -2.09
CA GLY A 17 -20.00 -1.06 -3.22
C GLY A 17 -18.82 -0.20 -2.80
N ILE A 18 -19.05 0.68 -1.83
CA ILE A 18 -18.03 1.59 -1.29
C ILE A 18 -16.99 0.80 -0.50
N PHE A 19 -17.41 -0.15 0.34
CA PHE A 19 -16.49 -1.08 0.99
C PHE A 19 -15.67 -1.90 -0.01
N GLY A 20 -16.24 -2.24 -1.17
CA GLY A 20 -15.52 -2.87 -2.28
C GLY A 20 -14.38 -1.99 -2.82
N ILE A 21 -14.63 -0.69 -3.00
CA ILE A 21 -13.60 0.29 -3.40
C ILE A 21 -12.49 0.35 -2.35
N PHE A 22 -12.84 0.51 -1.08
CA PHE A 22 -11.85 0.54 0.01
C PHE A 22 -11.07 -0.76 0.13
N GLY A 23 -11.72 -1.92 -0.03
CA GLY A 23 -11.05 -3.22 -0.01
C GLY A 23 -10.00 -3.36 -1.11
N ARG A 24 -10.31 -2.90 -2.33
CA ARG A 24 -9.33 -2.88 -3.44
C ARG A 24 -8.23 -1.85 -3.22
N ALA A 25 -8.57 -0.65 -2.73
CA ALA A 25 -7.60 0.39 -2.38
C ALA A 25 -6.60 -0.10 -1.31
N LEU A 26 -7.11 -0.76 -0.26
CA LEU A 26 -6.29 -1.38 0.78
C LEU A 26 -5.41 -2.50 0.23
N THR A 27 -5.90 -3.29 -0.73
CA THR A 27 -5.09 -4.33 -1.39
C THR A 27 -3.87 -3.72 -2.08
N VAL A 28 -4.04 -2.63 -2.83
CA VAL A 28 -2.94 -1.91 -3.49
C VAL A 28 -1.96 -1.32 -2.46
N ALA A 29 -2.49 -0.68 -1.42
CA ALA A 29 -1.73 -0.14 -0.29
C ALA A 29 -0.87 -1.20 0.43
N THR A 30 -1.45 -2.37 0.73
CA THR A 30 -0.76 -3.47 1.39
C THR A 30 0.33 -4.06 0.50
N ARG A 31 0.08 -4.19 -0.82
CA ARG A 31 1.10 -4.65 -1.77
C ARG A 31 2.29 -3.70 -1.81
N PHE A 32 2.06 -2.41 -1.93
CA PHE A 32 3.14 -1.40 -1.87
C PHE A 32 3.94 -1.50 -0.55
N ASP A 33 3.25 -1.59 0.60
CA ASP A 33 3.89 -1.72 1.91
C ASP A 33 4.76 -2.98 2.01
N ALA A 34 4.23 -4.12 1.57
CA ALA A 34 4.93 -5.40 1.60
C ALA A 34 6.16 -5.42 0.70
N SER A 35 6.01 -4.98 -0.56
CA SER A 35 7.11 -4.95 -1.53
C SER A 35 8.23 -3.99 -1.10
N THR A 36 7.88 -2.82 -0.55
CA THR A 36 8.87 -1.86 -0.06
C THR A 36 9.70 -2.43 1.09
N LYS A 37 9.03 -3.10 2.04
CA LYS A 37 9.69 -3.78 3.15
C LYS A 37 10.55 -4.95 2.67
N ALA A 38 10.07 -5.72 1.69
CA ALA A 38 10.84 -6.82 1.10
C ALA A 38 12.13 -6.31 0.44
N LEU A 39 12.04 -5.26 -0.36
CA LEU A 39 13.20 -4.63 -1.00
C LEU A 39 14.21 -4.13 0.03
N ALA A 40 13.77 -3.43 1.07
CA ALA A 40 14.62 -2.95 2.16
C ALA A 40 15.34 -4.08 2.92
N ARG A 41 14.70 -5.25 3.04
CA ARG A 41 15.25 -6.42 3.71
C ARG A 41 16.18 -7.25 2.82
N LEU A 42 16.14 -7.08 1.50
CA LEU A 42 16.87 -7.96 0.59
C LEU A 42 18.39 -7.91 0.82
N PRO A 43 19.06 -6.74 0.89
CA PRO A 43 20.51 -6.71 1.15
C PRO A 43 20.93 -7.40 2.46
N PRO A 44 20.32 -7.09 3.63
CA PRO A 44 20.70 -7.76 4.87
C PRO A 44 20.32 -9.25 4.90
N PHE A 45 19.28 -9.69 4.19
CA PHE A 45 19.01 -11.13 4.03
C PHE A 45 20.07 -11.83 3.19
N LYS A 46 20.52 -11.21 2.08
CA LYS A 46 21.63 -11.76 1.29
C LYS A 46 22.88 -11.93 2.16
N LEU A 47 23.20 -10.94 3.00
CA LEU A 47 24.30 -11.04 3.96
C LEU A 47 24.06 -12.15 5.01
N ALA A 48 22.85 -12.23 5.57
CA ALA A 48 22.52 -13.26 6.55
C ALA A 48 22.68 -14.68 5.99
N ILE A 49 22.24 -14.90 4.75
CA ILE A 49 22.39 -16.20 4.06
C ILE A 49 23.87 -16.57 3.89
N VAL A 50 24.72 -15.62 3.50
CA VAL A 50 26.17 -15.87 3.40
C VAL A 50 26.75 -16.22 4.78
N SER A 51 26.36 -15.49 5.82
CA SER A 51 26.80 -15.73 7.20
C SER A 51 26.32 -17.06 7.79
N ARG A 52 25.36 -17.76 7.15
CA ARG A 52 24.85 -19.05 7.63
C ARG A 52 25.94 -20.11 7.76
N SER A 53 26.96 -20.04 6.91
CA SER A 53 28.12 -20.95 6.96
C SER A 53 29.01 -20.74 8.19
N ILE A 54 28.87 -19.60 8.89
CA ILE A 54 29.72 -19.18 10.01
C ILE A 54 28.93 -19.22 11.33
N LEU A 55 27.62 -18.95 11.29
CA LEU A 55 26.76 -18.82 12.46
C LEU A 55 26.11 -20.14 12.85
N ASN A 56 25.92 -20.37 14.15
CA ASN A 56 25.05 -21.45 14.61
C ASN A 56 23.56 -21.11 14.41
N ASP A 57 22.67 -22.07 14.69
CA ASP A 57 21.23 -21.92 14.49
C ASP A 57 20.60 -20.78 15.29
N ASP A 58 20.97 -20.62 16.55
CA ASP A 58 20.44 -19.57 17.41
C ASP A 58 20.89 -18.18 16.96
N GLU A 59 22.16 -18.05 16.59
CA GLU A 59 22.75 -16.81 16.07
C GLU A 59 22.12 -16.41 14.74
N TYR A 60 21.96 -17.38 13.83
CA TYR A 60 21.30 -17.15 12.55
C TYR A 60 19.83 -16.75 12.72
N ASN A 61 19.08 -17.45 13.57
CA ASN A 61 17.68 -17.12 13.85
C ASN A 61 17.54 -15.72 14.46
N ARG A 62 18.42 -15.32 15.39
CA ARG A 62 18.46 -13.96 15.93
C ARG A 62 18.75 -12.93 14.84
N LEU A 63 19.69 -13.21 13.93
CA LEU A 63 19.99 -12.33 12.80
C LEU A 63 18.77 -12.12 11.90
N ILE A 64 18.09 -13.19 11.49
CA ILE A 64 16.88 -13.14 10.67
C ILE A 64 15.75 -12.35 11.35
N GLN A 65 15.54 -12.58 12.66
CA GLN A 65 14.56 -11.82 13.44
C GLN A 65 14.91 -10.33 13.51
N ASN A 66 16.19 -9.98 13.69
CA ASN A 66 16.64 -8.60 13.73
C ASN A 66 16.44 -7.89 12.40
N VAL A 67 16.76 -8.55 11.28
CA VAL A 67 16.49 -8.01 9.93
C VAL A 67 15.00 -7.76 9.74
N THR A 68 14.16 -8.73 10.11
CA THR A 68 12.70 -8.62 9.98
C THR A 68 12.14 -7.47 10.82
N LYS A 69 12.58 -7.33 12.07
CA LYS A 69 12.15 -6.25 12.99
C LYS A 69 12.62 -4.87 12.56
N LYS A 70 13.83 -4.75 11.99
CA LYS A 70 14.42 -3.46 11.60
C LYS A 70 13.57 -2.72 10.55
N PHE A 71 13.00 -3.46 9.61
CA PHE A 71 12.21 -2.93 8.49
C PHE A 71 10.73 -3.33 8.61
N SER A 72 10.19 -3.40 9.82
CA SER A 72 8.75 -3.65 10.06
C SER A 72 7.90 -2.40 9.80
N ASN A 73 8.49 -1.21 9.92
CA ASN A 73 7.87 0.08 9.68
C ASN A 73 8.19 0.57 8.25
N LEU A 74 7.18 1.06 7.52
CA LEU A 74 7.33 1.49 6.12
C LEU A 74 8.25 2.70 5.97
N ASN A 75 8.17 3.68 6.88
CA ASN A 75 9.05 4.85 6.83
C ASN A 75 10.52 4.44 6.93
N ARG A 76 10.85 3.58 7.90
CA ARG A 76 12.20 3.02 8.04
C ARG A 76 12.64 2.21 6.83
N ALA A 77 11.72 1.48 6.19
CA ALA A 77 12.02 0.74 4.97
C ALA A 77 12.41 1.70 3.84
N ILE A 78 11.62 2.75 3.59
CA ILE A 78 11.90 3.76 2.56
C ILE A 78 13.22 4.48 2.82
N GLU A 79 13.45 4.96 4.04
CA GLU A 79 14.70 5.63 4.44
C GLU A 79 15.94 4.76 4.18
N SER A 80 15.81 3.44 4.38
CA SER A 80 16.92 2.50 4.18
C SER A 80 17.31 2.29 2.72
N LEU A 81 16.40 2.57 1.77
CA LEU A 81 16.67 2.45 0.35
C LEU A 81 17.61 3.55 -0.16
N LYS A 82 17.78 4.64 0.61
CA LYS A 82 18.65 5.79 0.26
C LYS A 82 18.40 6.33 -1.14
N LEU A 83 17.13 6.35 -1.55
CA LEU A 83 16.70 6.89 -2.83
C LEU A 83 16.53 8.41 -2.68
N ASN A 84 17.31 9.17 -3.46
CA ASN A 84 17.36 10.63 -3.37
C ASN A 84 16.58 11.28 -4.52
N GLY A 85 16.31 12.58 -4.38
CA GLY A 85 15.64 13.38 -5.40
C GLY A 85 14.18 12.97 -5.59
N ASP A 86 13.71 13.06 -6.84
CA ASP A 86 12.28 12.89 -7.18
C ASP A 86 11.73 11.52 -6.79
N ILE A 87 12.53 10.46 -6.88
CA ILE A 87 12.12 9.10 -6.52
C ILE A 87 11.83 9.00 -5.01
N GLY A 88 12.70 9.59 -4.17
CA GLY A 88 12.48 9.62 -2.72
C GLY A 88 11.23 10.40 -2.34
N CYS A 89 10.97 11.52 -3.03
CA CYS A 89 9.75 12.30 -2.87
C CYS A 89 8.50 11.48 -3.23
N LEU A 90 8.51 10.81 -4.39
CA LEU A 90 7.39 9.97 -4.85
C LEU A 90 7.08 8.83 -3.87
N LEU A 91 8.09 8.16 -3.32
CA LEU A 91 7.89 7.11 -2.32
C LEU A 91 7.37 7.66 -0.99
N THR A 92 7.79 8.87 -0.60
CA THR A 92 7.26 9.55 0.58
C THR A 92 5.78 9.89 0.39
N CYS A 93 5.41 10.45 -0.77
CA CYS A 93 4.01 10.72 -1.10
C CYS A 93 3.18 9.44 -1.15
N ALA A 94 3.72 8.33 -1.68
CA ALA A 94 3.05 7.03 -1.70
C ALA A 94 2.83 6.49 -0.27
N ARG A 95 3.82 6.62 0.62
CA ARG A 95 3.69 6.27 2.04
C ARG A 95 2.59 7.07 2.74
N GLU A 96 2.59 8.38 2.54
CA GLU A 96 1.58 9.27 3.14
C GLU A 96 0.18 8.94 2.63
N SER A 97 0.05 8.73 1.33
CA SER A 97 -1.22 8.35 0.71
C SER A 97 -1.72 7.00 1.20
N ARG A 98 -0.80 6.05 1.42
CA ARG A 98 -1.12 4.76 2.03
C ARG A 98 -1.66 4.91 3.45
N ASN A 99 -1.01 5.75 4.26
CA ASN A 99 -1.46 6.00 5.63
C ASN A 99 -2.84 6.67 5.65
N GLU A 100 -3.05 7.63 4.76
CA GLU A 100 -4.34 8.30 4.62
C GLU A 100 -5.43 7.34 4.17
N LEU A 101 -5.18 6.45 3.20
CA LEU A 101 -6.17 5.44 2.80
C LEU A 101 -6.63 4.56 3.96
N ILE A 102 -5.71 4.17 4.84
CA ILE A 102 -6.05 3.39 6.04
C ILE A 102 -6.93 4.23 6.97
N HIS A 103 -6.58 5.49 7.17
CA HIS A 103 -7.33 6.43 8.00
C HIS A 103 -8.75 6.68 7.44
N GLU A 104 -8.88 7.00 6.15
CA GLU A 104 -10.16 7.22 5.47
C GLU A 104 -11.06 5.98 5.52
N THR A 105 -10.49 4.78 5.34
CA THR A 105 -11.26 3.53 5.48
C THR A 105 -11.82 3.37 6.91
N THR A 106 -11.07 3.83 7.92
CA THR A 106 -11.52 3.78 9.31
C THR A 106 -12.52 4.88 9.65
N LEU A 107 -12.40 6.09 9.09
CA LEU A 107 -13.34 7.19 9.34
C LEU A 107 -14.67 7.01 8.64
N GLY A 108 -14.68 6.60 7.36
CA GLY A 108 -15.90 6.31 6.61
C GLY A 108 -16.78 5.24 7.26
N SER A 109 -16.18 4.41 8.14
CA SER A 109 -16.90 3.42 8.93
C SER A 109 -17.65 4.00 10.12
N ILE A 110 -17.28 5.16 10.67
CA ILE A 110 -17.83 5.64 11.95
C ILE A 110 -19.29 6.13 11.82
N GLU A 111 -19.65 6.73 10.68
CA GLU A 111 -20.97 7.34 10.49
C GLU A 111 -21.89 6.53 9.56
N GLY A 112 -21.34 5.57 8.81
CA GLY A 112 -22.03 4.79 7.79
C GLY A 112 -22.16 5.56 6.47
N PHE A 113 -21.75 4.94 5.36
CA PHE A 113 -21.74 5.61 4.05
C PHE A 113 -23.13 6.02 3.55
N ASP A 114 -24.19 5.32 3.99
CA ASP A 114 -25.58 5.61 3.60
C ASP A 114 -26.07 7.00 4.07
N LYS A 115 -25.33 7.68 4.97
CA LYS A 115 -25.65 9.04 5.43
C LYS A 115 -25.00 10.13 4.59
N LEU A 116 -24.02 9.80 3.76
CA LEU A 116 -23.36 10.78 2.89
C LEU A 116 -24.30 11.20 1.77
N ASN A 117 -24.38 12.50 1.52
CA ASN A 117 -25.02 12.97 0.30
C ASN A 117 -24.14 12.71 -0.93
N GLN A 118 -24.73 12.83 -2.12
CA GLN A 118 -24.04 12.52 -3.38
C GLN A 118 -22.75 13.33 -3.58
N GLN A 119 -22.73 14.60 -3.16
CA GLN A 119 -21.56 15.47 -3.30
C GLN A 119 -20.43 15.07 -2.34
N GLU A 120 -20.78 14.78 -1.08
CA GLU A 120 -19.83 14.29 -0.07
C GLU A 120 -19.21 12.96 -0.49
N LEU A 121 -20.03 12.04 -0.99
CA LEU A 121 -19.56 10.77 -1.51
C LEU A 121 -18.61 10.96 -2.69
N TYR A 122 -18.97 11.82 -3.64
CA TYR A 122 -18.11 12.09 -4.79
C TYR A 122 -16.76 12.65 -4.37
N GLN A 123 -16.74 13.61 -3.45
CA GLN A 123 -15.51 14.20 -2.93
C GLN A 123 -14.64 13.15 -2.23
N LEU A 124 -15.25 12.28 -1.43
CA LEU A 124 -14.55 11.17 -0.78
C LEU A 124 -13.93 10.21 -1.80
N LEU A 125 -14.70 9.78 -2.81
CA LEU A 125 -14.24 8.82 -3.80
C LEU A 125 -13.16 9.41 -4.73
N GLU A 126 -13.26 10.69 -5.11
CA GLU A 126 -12.21 11.39 -5.85
C GLU A 126 -10.93 11.57 -5.01
N HIS A 127 -11.09 11.82 -3.71
CA HIS A 127 -9.96 11.85 -2.79
C HIS A 127 -9.26 10.48 -2.73
N VAL A 128 -10.02 9.41 -2.50
CA VAL A 128 -9.52 8.02 -2.49
C VAL A 128 -8.81 7.67 -3.80
N LYS A 129 -9.39 8.03 -4.94
CA LYS A 129 -8.79 7.85 -6.28
C LYS A 129 -7.41 8.51 -6.37
N GLY A 130 -7.29 9.75 -5.91
CA GLY A 130 -6.02 10.48 -5.87
C GLY A 130 -4.97 9.83 -4.96
N LEU A 131 -5.38 9.26 -3.82
CA LEU A 131 -4.49 8.52 -2.93
C LEU A 131 -4.01 7.21 -3.58
N VAL A 132 -4.94 6.44 -4.17
CA VAL A 132 -4.65 5.17 -4.86
C VAL A 132 -3.63 5.38 -5.98
N LEU A 133 -3.80 6.43 -6.79
CA LEU A 133 -2.86 6.74 -7.87
C LEU A 133 -1.42 6.96 -7.35
N LYS A 134 -1.26 7.69 -6.25
CA LYS A 134 0.06 7.93 -5.63
C LYS A 134 0.67 6.63 -5.12
N VAL A 135 -0.13 5.72 -4.56
CA VAL A 135 0.33 4.40 -4.12
C VAL A 135 0.75 3.53 -5.31
N ILE A 136 -0.02 3.51 -6.41
CA ILE A 136 0.33 2.77 -7.63
C ILE A 136 1.68 3.24 -8.18
N LYS A 137 1.90 4.55 -8.25
CA LYS A 137 3.20 5.12 -8.67
C LYS A 137 4.36 4.65 -7.79
N GLY A 138 4.14 4.63 -6.47
CA GLY A 138 5.11 4.07 -5.53
C GLY A 138 5.38 2.58 -5.76
N GLU A 139 4.33 1.79 -6.03
CA GLU A 139 4.44 0.36 -6.31
C GLU A 139 5.25 0.08 -7.57
N VAL A 140 5.00 0.82 -8.65
CA VAL A 140 5.72 0.71 -9.92
C VAL A 140 7.21 0.95 -9.73
N ILE A 141 7.59 1.97 -8.95
CA ILE A 141 8.99 2.25 -8.64
C ILE A 141 9.63 1.08 -7.89
N ILE A 142 8.97 0.58 -6.85
CA ILE A 142 9.51 -0.50 -6.01
C ILE A 142 9.61 -1.80 -6.78
N SER A 143 8.58 -2.17 -7.54
CA SER A 143 8.57 -3.38 -8.37
C SER A 143 9.66 -3.32 -9.44
N THR A 144 9.85 -2.16 -10.08
CA THR A 144 10.96 -1.94 -11.02
C THR A 144 12.32 -2.20 -10.36
N ILE A 145 12.56 -1.64 -9.18
CA ILE A 145 13.85 -1.82 -8.48
C ILE A 145 14.04 -3.31 -8.12
N ILE A 146 12.99 -4.00 -7.69
CA ILE A 146 13.06 -5.44 -7.41
C ILE A 146 13.42 -6.22 -8.69
N SER A 147 12.76 -5.96 -9.81
CA SER A 147 13.05 -6.61 -11.08
C SER A 147 14.48 -6.36 -11.56
N ILE A 148 15.00 -5.12 -11.41
CA ILE A 148 16.41 -4.81 -11.68
C ILE A 148 17.33 -5.67 -10.80
N GLN A 149 17.05 -5.79 -9.51
CA GLN A 149 17.87 -6.56 -8.58
C GLN A 149 17.81 -8.08 -8.82
N ASN A 150 16.73 -8.56 -9.44
CA ASN A 150 16.54 -9.96 -9.82
C ASN A 150 17.03 -10.29 -11.24
N GLY A 151 17.37 -9.28 -12.05
CA GLY A 151 17.70 -9.47 -13.46
C GLY A 151 16.49 -9.82 -14.34
N GLU A 152 15.29 -9.44 -13.91
CA GLU A 152 14.05 -9.63 -14.66
C GLU A 152 13.88 -8.53 -15.73
N PRO A 153 13.28 -8.84 -16.89
CA PRO A 153 13.00 -7.84 -17.91
C PRO A 153 11.98 -6.80 -17.41
N ILE A 154 12.25 -5.53 -17.70
CA ILE A 154 11.39 -4.41 -17.32
C ILE A 154 10.48 -4.06 -18.50
N SER A 155 9.16 -4.06 -18.26
CA SER A 155 8.20 -3.58 -19.25
C SER A 155 8.03 -2.07 -19.14
N ASN A 156 8.09 -1.34 -20.26
CA ASN A 156 7.78 0.09 -20.25
C ASN A 156 6.29 0.36 -19.98
N HIS A 157 5.42 -0.63 -20.15
CA HIS A 157 3.98 -0.48 -19.95
C HIS A 157 3.62 -0.09 -18.51
N GLN A 158 4.37 -0.53 -17.50
CA GLN A 158 4.08 -0.19 -16.09
C GLN A 158 4.27 1.30 -15.78
N PHE A 159 4.97 2.06 -16.63
CA PHE A 159 5.13 3.51 -16.51
C PHE A 159 4.16 4.30 -17.40
N SER A 160 3.23 3.61 -18.04
CA SER A 160 2.27 4.22 -18.96
C SER A 160 1.03 4.72 -18.22
N HIS A 161 0.39 5.75 -18.77
CA HIS A 161 -0.87 6.27 -18.25
C HIS A 161 -1.98 5.21 -18.32
N GLU A 162 -1.91 4.32 -19.31
CA GLU A 162 -2.82 3.21 -19.50
C GLU A 162 -2.77 2.23 -18.31
N TYR A 163 -1.58 1.92 -17.81
CA TYR A 163 -1.41 1.06 -16.63
C TYR A 163 -1.97 1.73 -15.37
N GLU A 164 -1.65 3.01 -15.16
CA GLU A 164 -2.19 3.78 -14.03
C GLU A 164 -3.73 3.81 -14.07
N SER A 165 -4.30 4.11 -15.23
CA SER A 165 -5.75 4.17 -15.44
C SER A 165 -6.40 2.80 -15.23
N GLN A 166 -5.80 1.73 -15.74
CA GLN A 166 -6.33 0.37 -15.58
C GLN A 166 -6.47 0.00 -14.09
N TYR A 167 -5.42 0.23 -13.31
CA TYR A 167 -5.45 -0.12 -11.88
C TYR A 167 -6.34 0.80 -11.06
N VAL A 168 -6.38 2.10 -11.37
CA VAL A 168 -7.30 3.04 -10.73
C VAL A 168 -8.74 2.64 -11.05
N ASN A 169 -9.08 2.39 -12.32
CA ASN A 169 -10.43 2.01 -12.73
C ASN A 169 -10.84 0.69 -12.11
N TRP A 170 -9.95 -0.29 -12.02
CA TRP A 170 -10.23 -1.53 -11.28
C TRP A 170 -10.56 -1.27 -9.80
N VAL A 171 -9.83 -0.37 -9.12
CA VAL A 171 -10.18 0.01 -7.75
C VAL A 171 -11.54 0.72 -7.72
N MET A 172 -11.84 1.58 -8.70
CA MET A 172 -13.02 2.46 -8.73
C MET A 172 -14.25 1.92 -9.49
N GLU A 173 -14.21 0.71 -10.04
CA GLU A 173 -15.15 0.15 -11.05
C GLU A 173 -16.65 0.33 -10.75
N ARG A 174 -17.04 0.39 -9.47
CA ARG A 174 -18.43 0.65 -9.03
C ARG A 174 -18.93 2.08 -9.28
N TYR A 175 -18.05 3.04 -9.56
CA TYR A 175 -18.39 4.45 -9.76
C TYR A 175 -18.45 4.87 -11.24
N GLU A 176 -17.97 4.01 -12.15
CA GLU A 176 -17.98 4.26 -13.60
C GLU A 176 -19.11 3.52 -14.34
N SER A 177 -20.01 2.84 -13.60
CA SER A 177 -21.16 2.09 -14.13
C SER A 177 -22.48 2.84 -13.96
#